data_AF-A0A9J7IGE2-F1
#
_entry.id   AF-A0A9J7IGE2-F1
#
_cell.length_a   1.000
_cell.length_b   1.000
_cell.length_c   1.000
_cell.angle_alpha   90.00
_cell.angle_beta   90.00
_cell.angle_gamma   90.00
#
_symmetry.space_group_name_H-M   'P 1'
#
loop_
_entity.id
_entity.type
_entity.pdbx_description
1 polymer ?
#
loop_
_entity_poly.entity_id
_entity_poly.type
_entity_poly.pdbx_seq_one_letter_code
_entity_poly.pdbx_strand_id
1 'polypeptide(L)'
;MATEAVASVGAEIRENLVTTAVQFLTNPSVQRCTLESKERFLRGKGLTDPEIQKALGKCAEMMDLPSMTSELMFVHQSRRSWFRDNVLPILIYGGFMYGCYWFYKNYIRHILFVQQPKRKTTEECIDELRKSVDILNSNFMALRTEMQANVHQSAMRSQVDSIKAELTSVKSIMLNRNQFPALKTRTDPPSIPDWQRQSEEATSTEVPQEEKKKKNRSRSQRSESGGSNSSEGEQATKNSDSSLEIIT
;
A
#
# COMPACT_ATOMS: atom_id res chain seq x y z
N MET A 1 79.17 51.26 -59.12
CA MET A 1 78.88 50.67 -60.45
C MET A 1 79.52 49.30 -60.70
N ALA A 2 80.65 48.90 -60.08
CA ALA A 2 81.27 47.58 -60.34
C ALA A 2 80.79 46.42 -59.43
N THR A 3 79.99 46.71 -58.39
CA THR A 3 79.66 45.76 -57.32
C THR A 3 78.38 44.94 -57.56
N GLU A 4 77.46 45.40 -58.41
CA GLU A 4 76.18 44.71 -58.66
C GLU A 4 76.31 43.55 -59.66
N ALA A 5 77.25 43.63 -60.61
CA ALA A 5 77.44 42.58 -61.62
C ALA A 5 77.89 41.23 -61.02
N VAL A 6 78.66 41.25 -59.93
CA VAL A 6 79.14 40.03 -59.26
C VAL A 6 78.03 39.36 -58.44
N ALA A 7 77.08 40.13 -57.92
CA ALA A 7 75.94 39.59 -57.18
C ALA A 7 75.00 38.76 -58.06
N SER A 8 74.85 39.12 -59.34
CA SER A 8 73.94 38.44 -60.27
C SER A 8 74.36 37.00 -60.60
N VAL A 9 75.65 36.66 -60.54
CA VAL A 9 76.16 35.30 -60.81
C VAL A 9 76.01 34.39 -59.59
N GLY A 10 75.94 34.97 -58.38
CA GLY A 10 75.65 34.24 -57.13
C GLY A 10 74.15 34.07 -56.83
N ALA A 11 73.27 34.64 -57.65
CA ALA A 11 71.82 34.66 -57.44
C ALA A 11 71.07 33.51 -58.12
N GLU A 12 71.73 32.71 -58.97
CA GLU A 12 71.10 31.56 -59.62
C GLU A 12 70.96 30.42 -58.61
N ILE A 13 69.72 30.18 -58.16
CA ILE A 13 69.38 29.21 -57.12
C ILE A 13 69.72 27.79 -57.60
N ARG A 14 70.72 27.16 -56.99
CA ARG A 14 71.19 25.82 -57.40
C ARG A 14 70.23 24.76 -56.85
N GLU A 15 69.18 24.45 -57.61
CA GLU A 15 68.12 23.50 -57.22
C GLU A 15 68.66 22.13 -56.76
N ASN A 16 69.81 21.68 -57.26
CA ASN A 16 70.48 20.45 -56.82
C ASN A 16 70.87 20.49 -55.34
N LEU A 17 71.38 21.64 -54.86
CA LEU A 17 71.74 21.85 -53.46
C LEU A 17 70.50 22.09 -52.61
N VAL A 18 69.49 22.80 -53.13
CA VAL A 18 68.18 22.96 -52.47
C VAL A 18 67.54 21.58 -52.25
N THR A 19 67.58 20.68 -53.24
CA THR A 19 67.05 19.31 -53.15
C THR A 19 67.83 18.48 -52.14
N THR A 20 69.16 18.58 -52.14
CA THR A 20 70.02 17.90 -51.15
C THR A 20 69.76 18.42 -49.73
N ALA A 21 69.55 19.73 -49.57
CA ALA A 21 69.18 20.34 -48.30
C ALA A 21 67.78 19.92 -47.84
N VAL A 22 66.80 19.83 -48.74
CA VAL A 22 65.47 19.28 -48.45
C VAL A 22 65.57 17.85 -47.95
N GLN A 23 66.35 16.99 -48.61
CA GLN A 23 66.58 15.60 -48.18
C GLN A 23 67.26 15.51 -46.80
N PHE A 24 68.21 16.40 -46.51
CA PHE A 24 68.84 16.52 -45.19
C PHE A 24 67.85 16.98 -44.11
N LEU A 25 67.07 18.03 -44.38
CA LEU A 25 66.07 18.59 -43.47
C LEU A 25 64.90 17.62 -43.17
N THR A 26 64.57 16.76 -44.14
CA THR A 26 63.55 15.70 -44.00
C THR A 26 64.01 14.57 -43.07
N ASN A 27 65.31 14.42 -42.81
CA ASN A 27 65.83 13.33 -41.96
C ASN A 27 65.37 13.47 -40.49
N PRO A 28 64.81 12.43 -39.85
CA PRO A 28 64.23 12.53 -38.51
C PRO A 28 65.22 12.90 -37.40
N SER A 29 66.51 12.61 -37.57
CA SER A 29 67.56 13.05 -36.63
C SER A 29 67.82 14.55 -36.74
N VAL A 30 67.75 15.09 -37.97
CA VAL A 30 67.94 16.52 -38.26
C VAL A 30 66.70 17.31 -37.88
N GLN A 31 65.49 16.78 -38.11
CA GLN A 31 64.22 17.44 -37.74
C GLN A 31 64.21 17.89 -36.26
N ARG A 32 64.78 17.09 -35.36
CA ARG A 32 64.88 17.37 -33.91
C ARG A 32 65.86 18.49 -33.53
N CYS A 33 66.76 18.89 -34.44
CA CYS A 33 67.70 19.99 -34.20
C CYS A 33 67.00 21.37 -34.30
N THR A 34 67.53 22.37 -33.60
CA THR A 34 67.04 23.75 -33.70
C THR A 34 67.22 24.31 -35.12
N LEU A 35 66.34 25.24 -35.52
CA LEU A 35 66.36 25.85 -36.85
C LEU A 35 67.69 26.57 -37.12
N GLU A 36 68.21 27.31 -36.14
CA GLU A 36 69.52 27.97 -36.21
C GLU A 36 70.68 26.97 -36.47
N SER A 37 70.63 25.77 -35.88
CA SER A 37 71.65 24.73 -36.11
C SER A 37 71.59 24.20 -37.55
N LYS A 38 70.37 24.01 -38.09
CA LYS A 38 70.15 23.63 -39.49
C LYS A 38 70.67 24.70 -40.46
N GLU A 39 70.36 25.96 -40.23
CA GLU A 39 70.85 27.09 -41.04
C GLU A 39 72.38 27.19 -41.02
N ARG A 40 73.00 27.14 -39.84
CA ARG A 40 74.47 27.16 -39.71
C ARG A 40 75.13 26.00 -40.45
N PHE A 41 74.55 24.78 -40.39
CA PHE A 41 75.06 23.63 -41.13
C PHE A 41 74.95 23.82 -42.65
N LEU A 42 73.82 24.33 -43.16
CA LEU A 42 73.63 24.57 -44.58
C LEU A 42 74.53 25.70 -45.12
N ARG A 43 74.71 26.80 -44.35
CA ARG A 43 75.73 27.83 -44.65
C ARG A 43 77.14 27.25 -44.68
N GLY A 44 77.49 26.40 -43.70
CA GLY A 44 78.76 25.67 -43.67
C GLY A 44 78.95 24.66 -44.82
N LYS A 45 77.88 24.27 -45.50
CA LYS A 45 77.90 23.48 -46.74
C LYS A 45 77.97 24.32 -48.02
N GLY A 46 78.08 25.65 -47.91
CA GLY A 46 78.18 26.56 -49.06
C GLY A 46 76.85 26.84 -49.77
N LEU A 47 75.72 26.69 -49.06
CA LEU A 47 74.44 27.23 -49.51
C LEU A 47 74.32 28.70 -49.09
N THR A 48 73.76 29.50 -49.99
CA THR A 48 73.41 30.90 -49.75
C THR A 48 72.08 31.02 -49.00
N ASP A 49 71.86 32.14 -48.32
CA ASP A 49 70.60 32.40 -47.58
C ASP A 49 69.32 32.20 -48.41
N PRO A 50 69.19 32.67 -49.67
CA PRO A 50 68.00 32.37 -50.49
C PRO A 50 67.83 30.89 -50.83
N GLU A 51 68.92 30.12 -51.02
CA GLU A 51 68.85 28.67 -51.22
C GLU A 51 68.36 27.95 -49.95
N ILE A 52 68.80 28.40 -48.78
CA ILE A 52 68.41 27.85 -47.47
C ILE A 52 66.92 28.13 -47.20
N GLN A 53 66.46 29.37 -47.42
CA GLN A 53 65.06 29.73 -47.26
C GLN A 53 64.15 28.93 -48.22
N LYS A 54 64.58 28.73 -49.47
CA LYS A 54 63.83 27.90 -50.43
C LYS A 54 63.78 26.41 -50.01
N ALA A 55 64.87 25.87 -49.46
CA ALA A 55 64.90 24.51 -48.94
C ALA A 55 63.98 24.33 -47.71
N LEU A 56 64.04 25.26 -46.76
CA LEU A 56 63.18 25.27 -45.58
C LEU A 56 61.69 25.42 -45.96
N GLY A 57 61.37 26.29 -46.92
CA GLY A 57 60.01 26.45 -47.46
C GLY A 57 59.47 25.18 -48.10
N LYS A 58 60.25 24.54 -49.00
CA LYS A 58 59.87 23.25 -49.60
C LYS A 58 59.69 22.13 -48.55
N CYS A 59 60.52 22.10 -47.51
CA CYS A 59 60.35 21.15 -46.40
C CYS A 59 59.11 21.41 -45.56
N ALA A 60 58.79 22.69 -45.28
CA ALA A 60 57.58 23.05 -44.56
C ALA A 60 56.34 22.63 -45.36
N GLU A 61 56.26 22.99 -46.65
CA GLU A 61 55.19 22.60 -47.57
C GLU A 61 55.00 21.07 -47.63
N MET A 62 56.10 20.30 -47.66
CA MET A 62 56.05 18.84 -47.66
C MET A 62 55.58 18.23 -46.32
N MET A 63 55.65 18.98 -45.21
CA MET A 63 55.23 18.53 -43.88
C MET A 63 53.87 19.12 -43.43
N ASP A 64 53.39 20.16 -44.13
CA ASP A 64 52.11 20.86 -43.87
C ASP A 64 50.93 20.28 -44.68
N LEU A 65 51.18 19.30 -45.56
CA LEU A 65 50.13 18.43 -46.10
C LEU A 65 49.48 17.67 -44.91
N PRO A 66 48.14 17.61 -44.78
CA PRO A 66 47.46 17.42 -43.49
C PRO A 66 47.49 15.96 -42.96
N SER A 67 48.68 15.52 -42.56
CA SER A 67 48.96 14.22 -41.95
C SER A 67 49.73 14.34 -40.62
N MET A 68 50.37 15.48 -40.32
CA MET A 68 51.15 15.64 -39.09
C MET A 68 50.34 16.00 -37.83
N THR A 69 49.03 16.25 -37.94
CA THR A 69 48.12 16.25 -36.77
C THR A 69 47.62 14.84 -36.42
N SER A 70 47.77 13.87 -37.34
CA SER A 70 47.44 12.47 -37.09
C SER A 70 48.55 11.70 -36.39
N GLU A 71 49.83 11.98 -36.67
CA GLU A 71 50.94 11.14 -36.16
C GLU A 71 51.12 11.13 -34.64
N LEU A 72 50.95 12.26 -33.94
CA LEU A 72 51.02 12.27 -32.46
C LEU A 72 49.85 11.49 -31.82
N MET A 73 48.72 11.36 -32.52
CA MET A 73 47.66 10.43 -32.12
C MET A 73 47.96 8.99 -32.57
N PHE A 74 48.59 8.76 -33.73
CA PHE A 74 48.65 7.44 -34.38
C PHE A 74 49.47 6.38 -33.62
N VAL A 75 50.57 6.77 -32.96
CA VAL A 75 51.37 5.84 -32.14
C VAL A 75 50.56 5.32 -30.93
N HIS A 76 49.62 6.11 -30.40
CA HIS A 76 48.65 5.66 -29.41
C HIS A 76 47.41 5.00 -30.06
N GLN A 77 47.05 5.42 -31.29
CA GLN A 77 45.87 5.00 -32.04
C GLN A 77 45.87 3.52 -32.39
N SER A 78 47.01 2.86 -32.66
CA SER A 78 46.97 1.43 -33.04
C SER A 78 46.34 0.55 -31.95
N ARG A 79 46.80 0.67 -30.70
CA ARG A 79 46.11 0.04 -29.55
C ARG A 79 44.77 0.71 -29.26
N ARG A 80 44.68 2.03 -29.31
CA ARG A 80 43.46 2.77 -28.94
C ARG A 80 42.30 2.60 -29.93
N SER A 81 42.55 2.20 -31.18
CA SER A 81 41.54 1.80 -32.15
C SER A 81 41.00 0.44 -31.77
N TRP A 82 41.83 -0.60 -31.64
CA TRP A 82 41.34 -1.92 -31.18
C TRP A 82 40.61 -1.84 -29.81
N PHE A 83 41.11 -1.04 -28.87
CA PHE A 83 40.38 -0.76 -27.63
C PHE A 83 39.09 0.07 -27.84
N ARG A 84 38.99 0.94 -28.85
CA ARG A 84 37.76 1.65 -29.19
C ARG A 84 36.76 0.78 -29.97
N ASP A 85 37.23 -0.05 -30.87
CA ASP A 85 36.40 -0.87 -31.75
C ASP A 85 35.87 -2.10 -30.99
N ASN A 86 36.63 -2.61 -30.00
CA ASN A 86 36.22 -3.76 -29.17
C ASN A 86 35.79 -3.36 -27.74
N VAL A 87 36.54 -2.53 -27.01
CA VAL A 87 36.23 -2.24 -25.59
C VAL A 87 35.23 -1.10 -25.42
N LEU A 88 35.16 -0.11 -26.31
CA LEU A 88 34.10 0.92 -26.24
C LEU A 88 32.68 0.34 -26.38
N PRO A 89 32.36 -0.55 -27.36
CA PRO A 89 31.02 -1.13 -27.41
C PRO A 89 30.76 -2.05 -26.20
N ILE A 90 31.75 -2.79 -25.69
CA ILE A 90 31.59 -3.58 -24.46
C ILE A 90 31.26 -2.67 -23.26
N LEU A 91 31.92 -1.52 -23.13
CA LEU A 91 31.69 -0.57 -22.04
C LEU A 91 30.36 0.16 -22.19
N ILE A 92 29.95 0.53 -23.41
CA ILE A 92 28.62 1.08 -23.71
C ILE A 92 27.53 0.05 -23.41
N TYR A 93 27.67 -1.20 -23.87
CA TYR A 93 26.67 -2.25 -23.68
C TYR A 93 26.59 -2.71 -22.22
N GLY A 94 27.72 -2.75 -21.52
CA GLY A 94 27.78 -3.01 -20.07
C GLY A 94 27.16 -1.88 -19.25
N GLY A 95 27.45 -0.62 -19.60
CA GLY A 95 26.81 0.55 -19.00
C GLY A 95 25.31 0.61 -19.28
N PHE A 96 24.88 0.27 -20.50
CA PHE A 96 23.48 0.18 -20.89
C PHE A 96 22.76 -0.95 -20.14
N MET A 97 23.33 -2.16 -20.09
CA MET A 97 22.76 -3.28 -19.32
C MET A 97 22.68 -2.99 -17.82
N TYR A 98 23.70 -2.37 -17.23
CA TYR A 98 23.67 -1.95 -15.83
C TYR A 98 22.63 -0.84 -15.60
N GLY A 99 22.53 0.11 -16.53
CA GLY A 99 21.50 1.15 -16.54
C GLY A 99 20.09 0.57 -16.64
N CYS A 100 19.85 -0.38 -17.55
CA CYS A 100 18.60 -1.12 -17.67
C CYS A 100 18.29 -1.95 -16.41
N TYR A 101 19.28 -2.61 -15.80
CA TYR A 101 19.10 -3.34 -14.55
C TYR A 101 18.77 -2.40 -13.38
N TRP A 102 19.44 -1.25 -13.27
CA TRP A 102 19.16 -0.25 -12.24
C TRP A 102 17.81 0.43 -12.45
N PHE A 103 17.47 0.79 -13.70
CA PHE A 103 16.16 1.31 -14.08
C PHE A 103 15.05 0.27 -13.84
N TYR A 104 15.30 -1.02 -14.13
CA TYR A 104 14.37 -2.08 -13.77
C TYR A 104 14.18 -2.19 -12.25
N LYS A 105 15.28 -2.20 -11.49
CA LYS A 105 15.26 -2.31 -10.02
C LYS A 105 14.71 -1.07 -9.30
N ASN A 106 14.81 0.11 -9.89
CA ASN A 106 14.41 1.38 -9.29
C ASN A 106 13.09 1.90 -9.88
N TYR A 107 13.00 2.09 -11.19
CA TYR A 107 11.80 2.58 -11.86
C TYR A 107 10.75 1.49 -12.10
N ILE A 108 11.09 0.37 -12.75
CA ILE A 108 10.08 -0.69 -13.01
C ILE A 108 9.64 -1.32 -11.70
N ARG A 109 10.53 -1.51 -10.72
CA ARG A 109 10.11 -1.89 -9.36
C ARG A 109 9.15 -0.87 -8.76
N HIS A 110 9.47 0.42 -8.76
CA HIS A 110 8.60 1.41 -8.12
C HIS A 110 7.29 1.64 -8.87
N ILE A 111 7.27 1.53 -10.20
CA ILE A 111 6.07 1.76 -11.03
C ILE A 111 5.19 0.51 -11.09
N LEU A 112 5.78 -0.67 -11.27
CA LEU A 112 5.05 -1.94 -11.38
C LEU A 112 4.72 -2.56 -10.01
N PHE A 113 5.46 -2.22 -8.94
CA PHE A 113 5.15 -2.59 -7.55
C PHE A 113 4.56 -1.43 -6.72
N VAL A 114 4.16 -0.30 -7.33
CA VAL A 114 3.22 0.63 -6.66
C VAL A 114 1.87 -0.06 -6.36
N GLN A 115 1.58 -1.19 -7.03
CA GLN A 115 0.39 -1.99 -6.77
C GLN A 115 0.66 -3.49 -6.66
N GLN A 116 1.77 -3.85 -6.03
CA GLN A 116 1.86 -5.09 -5.25
C GLN A 116 2.46 -4.73 -3.88
N PRO A 117 1.67 -4.72 -2.78
CA PRO A 117 2.31 -4.97 -1.48
C PRO A 117 3.14 -6.25 -1.58
N LYS A 118 4.11 -6.46 -0.68
CA LYS A 118 4.66 -7.82 -0.41
C LYS A 118 3.47 -8.77 -0.51
N ARG A 119 3.53 -9.83 -1.34
CA ARG A 119 2.39 -10.74 -1.56
C ARG A 119 1.70 -10.97 -0.21
N LYS A 120 0.60 -10.22 0.04
CA LYS A 120 -0.21 -10.40 1.22
C LYS A 120 -0.87 -11.71 0.88
N THR A 121 -0.27 -12.79 1.35
CA THR A 121 -0.67 -14.14 0.98
C THR A 121 -2.17 -14.20 1.14
N THR A 122 -2.88 -14.94 0.29
CA THR A 122 -4.35 -15.02 0.39
C THR A 122 -4.79 -15.36 1.81
N GLU A 123 -3.95 -16.10 2.55
CA GLU A 123 -3.91 -16.26 4.00
C GLU A 123 -4.02 -14.95 4.82
N GLU A 124 -3.10 -13.97 4.71
CA GLU A 124 -3.19 -12.68 5.45
C GLU A 124 -4.50 -11.93 5.15
N CYS A 125 -4.99 -11.97 3.92
CA CYS A 125 -6.27 -11.34 3.55
C CYS A 125 -7.47 -12.09 4.15
N ILE A 126 -7.40 -13.42 4.17
CA ILE A 126 -8.41 -14.29 4.81
C ILE A 126 -8.40 -14.10 6.33
N ASP A 127 -7.23 -13.92 6.96
CA ASP A 127 -7.09 -13.68 8.40
C ASP A 127 -7.55 -12.26 8.80
N GLU A 128 -7.23 -11.25 7.99
CA GLU A 128 -7.75 -9.88 8.17
C GLU A 128 -9.29 -9.86 7.99
N LEU A 129 -9.83 -10.61 7.03
CA LEU A 129 -11.26 -10.78 6.84
C LEU A 129 -11.93 -11.54 8.00
N ARG A 130 -11.37 -12.68 8.44
CA ARG A 130 -11.85 -13.44 9.62
C ARG A 130 -11.90 -12.55 10.86
N LYS A 131 -10.79 -11.84 11.14
CA LYS A 131 -10.70 -10.89 12.25
C LYS A 131 -11.76 -9.78 12.15
N SER A 132 -12.02 -9.26 10.95
CA SER A 132 -13.09 -8.26 10.74
C SER A 132 -14.49 -8.83 11.00
N VAL A 133 -14.74 -10.09 10.63
CA VAL A 133 -16.01 -10.79 10.88
C VAL A 133 -16.18 -11.11 12.37
N ASP A 134 -15.14 -11.53 13.07
CA ASP A 134 -15.16 -11.76 14.53
C ASP A 134 -15.42 -10.46 15.30
N ILE A 135 -14.78 -9.36 14.88
CA ILE A 135 -15.03 -8.02 15.41
C ILE A 135 -16.48 -7.59 15.12
N LEU A 136 -17.00 -7.83 13.92
CA LEU A 136 -18.38 -7.48 13.60
C LEU A 136 -19.40 -8.34 14.39
N ASN A 137 -19.14 -9.63 14.55
CA ASN A 137 -19.98 -10.54 15.33
C ASN A 137 -19.99 -10.17 16.83
N SER A 138 -18.84 -9.84 17.41
CA SER A 138 -18.77 -9.38 18.81
C SER A 138 -19.47 -8.04 19.01
N ASN A 139 -19.31 -7.07 18.11
CA ASN A 139 -20.08 -5.82 18.12
C ASN A 139 -21.59 -6.07 17.98
N PHE A 140 -22.01 -6.98 17.09
CA PHE A 140 -23.42 -7.33 16.90
C PHE A 140 -24.01 -8.05 18.12
N MET A 141 -23.26 -8.94 18.78
CA MET A 141 -23.67 -9.55 20.05
C MET A 141 -23.78 -8.53 21.18
N ALA A 142 -22.84 -7.59 21.29
CA ALA A 142 -22.90 -6.50 22.26
C ALA A 142 -24.14 -5.61 22.02
N LEU A 143 -24.34 -5.15 20.78
CA LEU A 143 -25.50 -4.34 20.39
C LEU A 143 -26.83 -5.07 20.61
N ARG A 144 -26.89 -6.38 20.32
CA ARG A 144 -28.07 -7.22 20.61
C ARG A 144 -28.36 -7.29 22.11
N THR A 145 -27.32 -7.41 22.93
CA THR A 145 -27.44 -7.45 24.40
C THR A 145 -27.93 -6.11 24.94
N GLU A 146 -27.37 -5.00 24.44
CA GLU A 146 -27.82 -3.65 24.78
C GLU A 146 -29.27 -3.39 24.35
N MET A 147 -29.65 -3.81 23.14
CA MET A 147 -31.03 -3.70 22.65
C MET A 147 -32.00 -4.52 23.52
N GLN A 148 -31.65 -5.74 23.92
CA GLN A 148 -32.47 -6.54 24.83
C GLN A 148 -32.57 -5.90 26.24
N ALA A 149 -31.47 -5.35 26.76
CA ALA A 149 -31.47 -4.62 28.02
C ALA A 149 -32.37 -3.37 27.95
N ASN A 150 -32.29 -2.57 26.88
CA ASN A 150 -33.14 -1.41 26.64
C ASN A 150 -34.62 -1.79 26.50
N VAL A 151 -34.94 -2.87 25.77
CA VAL A 151 -36.33 -3.38 25.68
C VAL A 151 -36.83 -3.81 27.05
N HIS A 152 -36.04 -4.56 27.83
CA HIS A 152 -36.44 -4.98 29.17
C HIS A 152 -36.59 -3.80 30.14
N GLN A 153 -35.70 -2.81 30.07
CA GLN A 153 -35.80 -1.57 30.85
C GLN A 153 -37.04 -0.75 30.45
N SER A 154 -37.41 -0.70 29.16
CA SER A 154 -38.63 -0.04 28.69
C SER A 154 -39.90 -0.76 29.20
N ALA A 155 -39.91 -2.10 29.21
CA ALA A 155 -40.99 -2.90 29.77
C ALA A 155 -41.13 -2.67 31.29
N MET A 156 -40.03 -2.71 32.04
CA MET A 156 -40.00 -2.38 33.48
C MET A 156 -40.49 -0.95 33.75
N ARG A 157 -40.08 0.05 32.95
CA ARG A 157 -40.61 1.42 33.06
C ARG A 157 -42.11 1.48 32.85
N SER A 158 -42.65 0.78 31.84
CA SER A 158 -44.09 0.75 31.59
C SER A 158 -44.89 0.12 32.75
N GLN A 159 -44.36 -0.92 33.42
CA GLN A 159 -44.97 -1.49 34.62
C GLN A 159 -44.91 -0.54 35.81
N VAL A 160 -43.80 0.19 36.00
CA VAL A 160 -43.68 1.21 37.04
C VAL A 160 -44.69 2.35 36.79
N ASP A 161 -44.88 2.76 35.54
CA ASP A 161 -45.82 3.82 35.20
C ASP A 161 -47.29 3.36 35.28
N SER A 162 -47.61 2.08 35.01
CA SER A 162 -48.94 1.51 35.28
C SER A 162 -49.21 1.41 36.79
N ILE A 163 -48.24 0.97 37.59
CA ILE A 163 -48.36 0.95 39.07
C ILE A 163 -48.54 2.36 39.63
N LYS A 164 -47.85 3.37 39.09
CA LYS A 164 -48.10 4.78 39.44
C LYS A 164 -49.51 5.22 39.07
N ALA A 165 -50.00 4.86 37.88
CA ALA A 165 -51.35 5.20 37.44
C ALA A 165 -52.40 4.56 38.37
N GLU A 166 -52.27 3.28 38.70
CA GLU A 166 -53.11 2.58 39.68
C GLU A 166 -53.03 3.24 41.07
N LEU A 167 -51.82 3.56 41.57
CA LEU A 167 -51.66 4.27 42.83
C LEU A 167 -52.33 5.65 42.81
N THR A 168 -52.26 6.40 41.71
CA THR A 168 -52.99 7.67 41.57
C THR A 168 -54.50 7.47 41.50
N SER A 169 -54.98 6.37 40.92
CA SER A 169 -56.40 6.00 40.88
C SER A 169 -56.92 5.62 42.28
N VAL A 170 -56.21 4.75 43.01
CA VAL A 170 -56.52 4.41 44.40
C VAL A 170 -56.44 5.65 45.30
N LYS A 171 -55.40 6.48 45.15
CA LYS A 171 -55.29 7.76 45.87
C LYS A 171 -56.44 8.70 45.52
N SER A 172 -56.88 8.74 44.27
CA SER A 172 -58.06 9.52 43.85
C SER A 172 -59.30 9.01 44.56
N ILE A 173 -59.60 7.70 44.50
CA ILE A 173 -60.76 7.10 45.17
C ILE A 173 -60.74 7.35 46.69
N MET A 174 -59.60 7.15 47.36
CA MET A 174 -59.47 7.36 48.81
C MET A 174 -59.50 8.82 49.24
N LEU A 175 -58.99 9.75 48.41
CA LEU A 175 -59.06 11.20 48.68
C LEU A 175 -60.38 11.83 48.20
N ASN A 176 -61.14 11.15 47.35
CA ASN A 176 -62.51 11.53 46.95
C ASN A 176 -63.52 11.22 48.07
N ARG A 177 -63.20 11.67 49.29
CA ARG A 177 -63.97 11.55 50.53
C ARG A 177 -65.31 12.34 50.50
N ASN A 178 -65.68 12.86 49.33
CA ASN A 178 -66.92 13.57 49.05
C ASN A 178 -67.88 12.74 48.17
N GLN A 179 -67.50 11.51 47.78
CA GLN A 179 -68.31 10.60 46.94
C GLN A 179 -69.19 9.60 47.72
N PHE A 180 -69.37 9.77 49.02
CA PHE A 180 -70.59 9.26 49.66
C PHE A 180 -71.71 10.27 49.33
N PRO A 181 -72.66 9.95 48.44
CA PRO A 181 -73.76 10.87 48.15
C PRO A 181 -74.54 11.11 49.44
N ALA A 182 -74.56 12.37 49.90
CA ALA A 182 -75.41 12.76 51.02
C ALA A 182 -76.86 12.37 50.68
N LEU A 183 -77.47 11.55 51.54
CA LEU A 183 -78.76 10.90 51.30
C LEU A 183 -79.88 11.91 51.03
N LYS A 184 -80.08 12.25 49.76
CA LYS A 184 -81.23 13.04 49.31
C LYS A 184 -82.41 12.09 49.15
N THR A 185 -83.35 12.26 50.06
CA THR A 185 -84.58 11.50 50.24
C THR A 185 -85.45 11.44 48.98
N ARG A 186 -85.83 10.21 48.57
CA ARG A 186 -87.05 9.85 47.80
C ARG A 186 -87.16 10.48 46.38
N THR A 187 -87.90 9.95 45.41
CA THR A 187 -88.86 8.83 45.32
C THR A 187 -88.52 7.91 44.13
N ASP A 188 -89.15 6.71 44.12
CA ASP A 188 -89.24 5.73 43.02
C ASP A 188 -88.23 4.55 43.07
N PRO A 189 -88.71 3.29 43.06
CA PRO A 189 -87.85 2.11 43.15
C PRO A 189 -87.23 1.75 41.79
N PRO A 190 -85.95 1.35 41.73
CA PRO A 190 -85.34 0.90 40.48
C PRO A 190 -85.92 -0.46 40.05
N SER A 191 -86.61 -0.48 38.91
CA SER A 191 -87.12 -1.73 38.33
C SER A 191 -85.96 -2.61 37.86
N ILE A 192 -85.96 -3.87 38.30
CA ILE A 192 -84.91 -4.84 37.97
C ILE A 192 -85.13 -5.32 36.52
N PRO A 193 -84.10 -5.26 35.65
CA PRO A 193 -84.24 -5.66 34.25
C PRO A 193 -84.62 -7.14 34.07
N ASP A 194 -85.39 -7.45 33.03
CA ASP A 194 -86.11 -8.73 32.87
C ASP A 194 -85.22 -9.99 32.80
N TRP A 195 -83.92 -9.85 32.52
CA TRP A 195 -82.98 -10.98 32.56
C TRP A 195 -82.81 -11.58 33.97
N GLN A 196 -83.14 -10.85 35.03
CA GLN A 196 -83.08 -11.35 36.41
C GLN A 196 -84.37 -12.07 36.85
N ARG A 197 -85.45 -12.05 36.04
CA ARG A 197 -86.78 -12.59 36.40
C ARG A 197 -87.03 -14.03 35.93
N GLN A 198 -86.14 -14.60 35.13
CA GLN A 198 -86.36 -15.90 34.46
C GLN A 198 -85.94 -17.12 35.29
N SER A 199 -85.42 -16.94 36.51
CA SER A 199 -84.89 -18.01 37.35
C SER A 199 -85.88 -18.61 38.37
N GLU A 200 -87.12 -18.10 38.46
CA GLU A 200 -88.08 -18.52 39.49
C GLU A 200 -89.14 -19.54 39.03
N GLU A 201 -89.28 -19.78 37.72
CA GLU A 201 -90.39 -20.60 37.15
C GLU A 201 -90.00 -22.06 36.82
N ALA A 202 -88.93 -22.59 37.44
CA ALA A 202 -88.40 -23.93 37.16
C ALA A 202 -88.09 -24.75 38.42
N THR A 203 -88.90 -24.63 39.47
CA THR A 203 -88.84 -25.49 40.67
C THR A 203 -90.23 -25.93 41.11
N SER A 204 -90.38 -27.25 41.32
CA SER A 204 -91.53 -28.03 41.82
C SER A 204 -92.37 -28.77 40.75
N THR A 205 -92.14 -30.07 40.53
CA THR A 205 -92.86 -31.24 41.14
C THR A 205 -93.99 -31.72 40.19
N GLU A 206 -94.18 -32.99 39.76
CA GLU A 206 -93.73 -34.32 40.21
C GLU A 206 -93.58 -35.36 39.05
N VAL A 207 -93.40 -36.65 39.38
CA VAL A 207 -92.86 -37.77 38.56
C VAL A 207 -93.74 -39.04 38.78
N PRO A 208 -93.87 -40.08 37.89
CA PRO A 208 -92.73 -40.92 37.44
C PRO A 208 -92.88 -41.73 36.10
N GLN A 209 -91.87 -42.60 35.83
CA GLN A 209 -91.82 -43.80 34.92
C GLN A 209 -91.97 -43.62 33.40
N GLU A 210 -91.35 -44.40 32.49
CA GLU A 210 -90.22 -45.38 32.47
C GLU A 210 -89.73 -45.39 30.98
N GLU A 211 -88.55 -45.83 30.52
CA GLU A 211 -87.65 -46.93 30.92
C GLU A 211 -86.27 -46.81 30.21
N LYS A 212 -85.33 -47.71 30.55
CA LYS A 212 -84.15 -48.18 29.78
C LYS A 212 -82.81 -47.37 29.73
N LYS A 213 -81.86 -47.99 30.46
CA LYS A 213 -80.41 -48.14 30.20
C LYS A 213 -79.50 -46.94 30.57
N LYS A 214 -79.14 -46.77 31.85
CA LYS A 214 -78.08 -47.50 32.63
C LYS A 214 -76.67 -47.47 31.99
N LYS A 215 -75.56 -47.31 32.72
CA LYS A 215 -75.22 -46.80 34.09
C LYS A 215 -73.67 -46.65 34.02
N ASN A 216 -73.07 -45.50 34.29
CA ASN A 216 -72.79 -44.90 35.62
C ASN A 216 -71.54 -45.47 36.34
N ARG A 217 -70.69 -44.54 36.82
CA ARG A 217 -69.78 -44.63 37.99
C ARG A 217 -68.38 -45.32 37.91
N SER A 218 -67.39 -44.45 38.07
CA SER A 218 -66.37 -44.46 39.15
C SER A 218 -65.03 -45.19 38.98
N ARG A 219 -64.03 -44.58 39.65
CA ARG A 219 -63.04 -45.19 40.57
C ARG A 219 -61.58 -45.30 40.08
N SER A 220 -60.78 -44.33 40.56
CA SER A 220 -59.56 -44.53 41.37
C SER A 220 -58.34 -45.31 40.84
N GLN A 221 -57.18 -44.70 41.07
CA GLN A 221 -55.85 -45.28 41.38
C GLN A 221 -54.93 -45.83 40.26
N ARG A 222 -53.76 -45.14 40.18
CA ARG A 222 -52.38 -45.63 40.49
C ARG A 222 -51.69 -46.64 39.56
N SER A 223 -50.36 -46.43 39.45
CA SER A 223 -49.30 -47.32 38.91
C SER A 223 -49.37 -47.63 37.40
N GLU A 224 -48.27 -47.81 36.66
CA GLU A 224 -46.81 -47.60 36.86
C GLU A 224 -46.13 -47.66 35.47
N SER A 225 -44.79 -47.55 35.40
CA SER A 225 -43.92 -47.53 34.19
C SER A 225 -43.63 -46.12 33.65
N GLY A 226 -42.38 -45.72 33.36
CA GLY A 226 -41.10 -46.42 33.53
C GLY A 226 -40.02 -45.79 32.64
N GLY A 227 -38.83 -45.49 33.16
CA GLY A 227 -37.77 -44.87 32.36
C GLY A 227 -36.74 -44.08 33.18
N SER A 228 -35.74 -44.77 33.71
CA SER A 228 -34.59 -44.16 34.37
C SER A 228 -33.70 -43.41 33.38
N ASN A 229 -33.09 -42.30 33.81
CA ASN A 229 -31.63 -42.30 33.95
C ASN A 229 -31.15 -41.22 34.92
N SER A 230 -30.36 -41.65 35.91
CA SER A 230 -29.55 -40.79 36.77
C SER A 230 -28.09 -40.98 36.40
N SER A 231 -27.28 -39.93 36.51
CA SER A 231 -25.88 -40.07 36.91
C SER A 231 -25.34 -38.72 37.38
N GLU A 232 -24.75 -38.74 38.57
CA GLU A 232 -24.07 -37.60 39.20
C GLU A 232 -22.76 -37.24 38.49
N GLY A 233 -22.21 -36.07 38.83
CA GLY A 233 -20.96 -35.56 38.30
C GLY A 233 -20.44 -34.34 39.06
N GLU A 234 -20.37 -34.44 40.40
CA GLU A 234 -19.67 -33.42 41.19
C GLU A 234 -18.18 -33.42 40.88
N GLN A 235 -17.61 -32.25 40.57
CA GLN A 235 -16.19 -32.02 40.79
C GLN A 235 -15.89 -30.54 41.05
N ALA A 236 -15.70 -30.22 42.32
CA ALA A 236 -15.13 -28.95 42.73
C ALA A 236 -13.61 -28.97 42.56
N THR A 237 -13.05 -28.01 41.81
CA THR A 237 -11.62 -27.68 41.92
C THR A 237 -11.35 -26.18 41.90
N LYS A 238 -10.90 -25.70 43.06
CA LYS A 238 -9.76 -24.77 43.22
C LYS A 238 -9.95 -23.30 42.80
N ASN A 239 -10.24 -22.54 43.84
CA ASN A 239 -9.70 -21.22 44.13
C ASN A 239 -8.14 -21.16 44.13
N SER A 240 -7.60 -19.94 44.32
CA SER A 240 -6.18 -19.52 44.21
C SER A 240 -5.74 -19.16 42.77
N ASP A 241 -4.96 -18.11 42.49
CA ASP A 241 -4.30 -17.13 43.37
C ASP A 241 -4.07 -15.74 42.71
N SER A 242 -3.71 -14.78 43.57
CA SER A 242 -3.19 -13.43 43.40
C SER A 242 -2.38 -13.09 42.13
N SER A 243 -2.65 -11.88 41.57
CA SER A 243 -1.63 -10.85 41.39
C SER A 243 -2.28 -9.48 41.15
N LEU A 244 -2.06 -8.53 42.05
CA LEU A 244 -2.55 -7.15 41.97
C LEU A 244 -1.35 -6.21 42.01
N GLU A 245 -0.97 -5.66 40.85
CA GLU A 245 0.16 -4.73 40.77
C GLU A 245 -0.21 -3.38 41.39
N ILE A 246 0.63 -2.94 42.34
CA ILE A 246 0.56 -1.61 42.95
C ILE A 246 1.36 -0.67 42.05
N ILE A 247 0.68 0.33 41.50
CA ILE A 247 1.34 1.47 40.85
C ILE A 247 1.75 2.47 41.94
N THR A 248 3.02 2.85 41.97
CA THR A 248 3.57 3.99 42.73
C THR A 248 4.61 4.68 41.86
#